data_AF-A0A843HEK1-F1
#
_entry.id   AF-A0A843HEK1-F1
#
_cell.length_a   1.000
_cell.length_b   1.000
_cell.length_c   1.000
_cell.angle_alpha   90.00
_cell.angle_beta   90.00
_cell.angle_gamma   90.00
#
_symmetry.space_group_name_H-M   'P 1'
#
loop_
_entity.id
_entity.type
_entity.pdbx_description
1 polymer ?
#
loop_
_entity_poly.entity_id
_entity_poly.type
_entity_poly.pdbx_seq_one_letter_code
_entity_poly.pdbx_strand_id
1 'polypeptide(L)'
;ELTIYLEVRDNDTYIFHEKIPGPGGLPLGTQGKVVALVSSGIDSPVATYLMMKRGCQVIALFCDNDPYTTPEALKNFNDLIDQLNLYASGAPIKRRVVKYGEYLSTCKSDAPDKMTCVLCKSGMYKLAGKLAKKMHAEAVIDGSSLGQVASQTLPNILATREDLDVPVLSPLIGLDKVEITRIAEKIGTFEISKRDDGGCKAVPRYPETKADLELVKQVKEDMNQEEQLEKAFNTIEY
;
A
#
# COMPACT_ATOMS: atom_id res chain seq x y z
N GLU A 1 28.28 -31.11 -13.50
CA GLU A 1 29.24 -30.99 -12.38
C GLU A 1 28.44 -31.00 -11.08
N LEU A 2 28.84 -31.80 -10.08
CA LEU A 2 28.11 -31.99 -8.81
C LEU A 2 29.00 -31.49 -7.67
N THR A 3 28.56 -30.47 -6.94
CA THR A 3 29.28 -29.94 -5.77
C THR A 3 28.71 -30.56 -4.50
N ILE A 4 29.57 -31.16 -3.67
CA ILE A 4 29.20 -31.69 -2.36
C ILE A 4 29.73 -30.73 -1.28
N TYR A 5 28.83 -30.23 -0.45
CA TYR A 5 29.16 -29.41 0.72
C TYR A 5 29.19 -30.31 1.95
N LEU A 6 30.21 -30.10 2.78
CA LEU A 6 30.32 -30.73 4.10
C LEU A 6 30.36 -29.63 5.15
N GLU A 7 29.45 -29.70 6.12
CA GLU A 7 29.41 -28.81 7.28
C GLU A 7 29.62 -29.65 8.55
N VAL A 8 30.80 -29.50 9.16
CA VAL A 8 31.18 -30.20 10.39
C VAL A 8 30.88 -29.27 11.58
N ARG A 9 30.01 -29.72 12.49
CA ARG A 9 29.67 -29.00 13.72
C ARG A 9 29.70 -29.96 14.90
N ASP A 10 30.51 -29.63 15.90
CA ASP A 10 30.75 -30.47 17.08
C ASP A 10 31.08 -31.93 16.69
N ASN A 11 30.19 -32.88 17.01
CA ASN A 11 30.36 -34.30 16.72
C ASN A 11 29.62 -34.78 15.47
N ASP A 12 28.91 -33.89 14.76
CA ASP A 12 28.05 -34.23 13.63
C ASP A 12 28.60 -33.65 12.31
N THR A 13 28.33 -34.35 11.21
CA THR A 13 28.67 -33.89 9.85
C THR A 13 27.42 -33.87 8.98
N TYR A 14 27.07 -32.69 8.48
CA TYR A 14 25.97 -32.49 7.55
C TYR A 14 26.51 -32.49 6.12
N ILE A 15 25.97 -33.36 5.28
CA ILE A 15 26.38 -33.53 3.88
C ILE A 15 25.20 -33.15 3.00
N PHE A 16 25.40 -32.24 2.05
CA PHE A 16 24.35 -31.81 1.13
C PHE A 16 24.95 -31.36 -0.20
N HIS A 17 24.15 -31.40 -1.27
CA HIS A 17 24.61 -31.05 -2.61
C HIS A 17 23.92 -29.80 -3.18
N GLU A 18 22.96 -29.23 -2.45
CA GLU A 18 22.16 -28.09 -2.91
C GLU A 18 21.98 -27.06 -1.79
N LYS A 19 22.07 -25.78 -2.15
CA LYS A 19 21.73 -24.64 -1.29
C LYS A 19 20.61 -23.87 -1.97
N ILE A 20 19.39 -24.00 -1.47
CA ILE A 20 18.23 -23.30 -2.02
C ILE A 20 18.17 -21.92 -1.36
N PRO A 21 18.36 -20.81 -2.10
CA PRO A 21 18.27 -19.48 -1.54
C PRO A 21 16.81 -19.17 -1.17
N GLY A 22 16.59 -18.89 0.12
CA GLY A 22 15.32 -18.32 0.58
C GLY A 22 15.13 -16.86 0.13
N PRO A 23 14.03 -16.22 0.55
CA PRO A 23 13.78 -14.80 0.23
C PRO A 23 14.79 -13.83 0.86
N GLY A 24 15.58 -14.30 1.85
CA GLY A 24 16.45 -13.45 2.66
C GLY A 24 15.65 -12.46 3.51
N GLY A 25 16.27 -11.36 3.93
CA GLY A 25 15.60 -10.33 4.73
C GLY A 25 15.69 -10.57 6.23
N LEU A 26 14.71 -10.06 6.98
CA LEU A 26 14.61 -10.16 8.43
C LEU A 26 13.36 -10.96 8.85
N PRO A 27 13.40 -11.67 10.00
CA PRO A 27 12.22 -12.35 10.51
C PRO A 27 11.06 -11.37 10.76
N LEU A 28 9.84 -11.77 10.41
CA LEU A 28 8.63 -10.96 10.63
C LEU A 28 8.41 -10.66 12.11
N GLY A 29 8.00 -9.42 12.40
CA GLY A 29 7.79 -8.91 13.76
C GLY A 29 9.03 -8.29 14.39
N THR A 30 10.21 -8.47 13.82
CA THR A 30 11.44 -7.89 14.38
C THR A 30 11.54 -6.37 14.20
N GLN A 31 10.80 -5.79 13.25
CA GLN A 31 10.82 -4.35 12.95
C GLN A 31 9.43 -3.72 13.11
N GLY A 32 8.68 -4.18 14.11
CA GLY A 32 7.40 -3.59 14.48
C GLY A 32 6.28 -3.86 13.46
N LYS A 33 5.26 -3.00 13.50
CA LYS A 33 4.02 -3.16 12.73
C LYS A 33 3.77 -1.94 11.86
N VAL A 34 3.24 -2.16 10.66
CA VAL A 34 2.93 -1.13 9.68
C VAL A 34 1.52 -1.29 9.13
N VAL A 35 0.91 -0.19 8.72
CA VAL A 35 -0.34 -0.19 7.94
C VAL A 35 0.02 -0.04 6.47
N ALA A 36 -0.30 -1.03 5.63
CA ALA A 36 -0.07 -0.94 4.19
C ALA A 36 -1.36 -0.54 3.47
N LEU A 37 -1.32 0.53 2.68
CA LEU A 37 -2.37 0.86 1.73
C LEU A 37 -2.24 -0.08 0.52
N VAL A 38 -3.14 -1.06 0.42
CA VAL A 38 -3.10 -2.06 -0.65
C VAL A 38 -4.27 -1.83 -1.58
N SER A 39 -3.96 -1.62 -2.85
CA SER A 39 -4.91 -1.56 -3.95
C SER A 39 -4.88 -2.87 -4.74
N SER A 40 -5.78 -2.99 -5.71
CA SER A 40 -5.81 -4.08 -6.71
C SER A 40 -4.67 -4.01 -7.74
N GLY A 41 -3.86 -2.94 -7.74
CA GLY A 41 -2.77 -2.74 -8.69
C GLY A 41 -1.53 -3.59 -8.42
N ILE A 42 -0.50 -3.40 -9.26
CA ILE A 42 0.77 -4.16 -9.18
C ILE A 42 1.65 -3.67 -8.03
N ASP A 43 1.72 -2.37 -7.82
CA ASP A 43 2.78 -1.74 -7.03
C ASP A 43 2.58 -1.95 -5.51
N SER A 44 1.36 -1.73 -5.01
CA SER A 44 1.08 -1.80 -3.58
C SER A 44 1.31 -3.18 -2.92
N PRO A 45 0.99 -4.34 -3.54
CA PRO A 45 1.38 -5.63 -2.97
C PRO A 45 2.90 -5.86 -2.99
N VAL A 46 3.63 -5.35 -3.99
CA VAL A 46 5.10 -5.41 -4.04
C VAL A 46 5.71 -4.58 -2.91
N ALA A 47 5.23 -3.35 -2.71
CA ALA A 47 5.67 -2.51 -1.59
C ALA A 47 5.42 -3.18 -0.23
N THR A 48 4.26 -3.80 -0.07
CA THR A 48 3.89 -4.56 1.13
C THR A 48 4.85 -5.70 1.38
N TYR A 49 5.15 -6.51 0.35
CA TYR A 49 6.12 -7.59 0.42
C TYR A 49 7.52 -7.11 0.81
N LEU A 50 7.99 -5.99 0.25
CA LEU A 50 9.32 -5.47 0.57
C LEU A 50 9.44 -5.08 2.05
N MET A 51 8.37 -4.56 2.65
CA MET A 51 8.35 -4.26 4.08
C MET A 51 8.26 -5.51 4.96
N MET A 52 7.50 -6.52 4.53
CA MET A 52 7.50 -7.85 5.17
C MET A 52 8.91 -8.46 5.16
N LYS A 53 9.61 -8.37 4.03
CA LYS A 53 11.00 -8.83 3.89
C LYS A 53 11.96 -8.07 4.82
N ARG A 54 11.61 -6.85 5.22
CA ARG A 54 12.34 -6.07 6.25
C ARG A 54 11.86 -6.35 7.67
N GLY A 55 11.04 -7.39 7.90
CA GLY A 55 10.65 -7.83 9.22
C GLY A 55 9.44 -7.10 9.81
N CYS A 56 8.73 -6.29 9.03
CA CYS A 56 7.53 -5.59 9.50
C CYS A 56 6.29 -6.49 9.42
N GLN A 57 5.48 -6.53 10.48
CA GLN A 57 4.13 -7.09 10.44
C GLN A 57 3.17 -6.12 9.75
N VAL A 58 2.24 -6.64 8.96
CA VAL A 58 1.37 -5.81 8.12
C VAL A 58 -0.09 -5.88 8.57
N ILE A 59 -0.70 -4.70 8.68
CA ILE A 59 -2.14 -4.50 8.60
C ILE A 59 -2.44 -3.93 7.22
N ALA A 60 -3.07 -4.71 6.35
CA ALA A 60 -3.45 -4.26 5.01
C ALA A 60 -4.79 -3.50 5.09
N LEU A 61 -4.79 -2.26 4.63
CA LEU A 61 -5.96 -1.40 4.51
C LEU A 61 -6.36 -1.25 3.04
N PHE A 62 -7.58 -1.67 2.73
CA PHE A 62 -8.25 -1.44 1.45
C PHE A 62 -9.28 -0.32 1.60
N CYS A 63 -9.18 0.70 0.75
CA CYS A 63 -10.17 1.77 0.66
C CYS A 63 -11.18 1.44 -0.44
N ASP A 64 -12.36 0.98 -0.04
CA ASP A 64 -13.43 0.63 -0.96
C ASP A 64 -14.10 1.89 -1.49
N ASN A 65 -13.91 2.15 -2.78
CA ASN A 65 -14.35 3.38 -3.45
C ASN A 65 -15.74 3.23 -4.09
N ASP A 66 -16.51 2.18 -3.81
CA ASP A 66 -17.90 2.04 -4.29
C ASP A 66 -18.70 3.35 -4.06
N PRO A 67 -19.35 3.93 -5.09
CA PRO A 67 -19.70 3.36 -6.39
C PRO A 67 -18.71 3.62 -7.55
N TYR A 68 -17.50 4.13 -7.26
CA TYR A 68 -16.49 4.46 -8.28
C TYR A 68 -15.60 3.29 -8.69
N THR A 69 -15.64 2.19 -7.95
CA THR A 69 -14.94 0.92 -8.25
C THR A 69 -15.96 -0.21 -8.33
N THR A 70 -15.53 -1.36 -8.85
CA THR A 70 -16.39 -2.56 -8.90
C THR A 70 -16.07 -3.53 -7.75
N PRO A 71 -16.96 -4.48 -7.41
CA PRO A 71 -16.72 -5.48 -6.38
C PRO A 71 -15.47 -6.35 -6.63
N GLU A 72 -15.04 -6.46 -7.90
CA GLU A 72 -13.81 -7.16 -8.30
C GLU A 72 -12.57 -6.56 -7.64
N ALA A 73 -12.54 -5.27 -7.33
CA ALA A 73 -11.41 -4.64 -6.66
C ALA A 73 -11.19 -5.21 -5.25
N LEU A 74 -12.27 -5.40 -4.48
CA LEU A 74 -12.20 -6.02 -3.14
C LEU A 74 -11.81 -7.50 -3.23
N LYS A 75 -12.33 -8.22 -4.23
CA LYS A 75 -11.93 -9.62 -4.49
C LYS A 75 -10.44 -9.72 -4.79
N ASN A 76 -9.93 -8.89 -5.70
CA ASN A 76 -8.52 -8.87 -6.06
C ASN A 76 -7.64 -8.49 -4.86
N PHE A 77 -8.07 -7.52 -4.03
CA PHE A 77 -7.39 -7.23 -2.77
C PHE A 77 -7.28 -8.47 -1.87
N ASN A 78 -8.38 -9.20 -1.66
CA ASN A 78 -8.35 -10.39 -0.80
C ASN A 78 -7.38 -11.46 -1.32
N ASP A 79 -7.43 -11.74 -2.62
CA ASP A 79 -6.55 -12.70 -3.30
C ASP A 79 -5.07 -12.26 -3.24
N LEU A 80 -4.77 -10.97 -3.38
CA LEU A 80 -3.43 -10.42 -3.21
C LEU A 80 -2.90 -10.64 -1.79
N ILE A 81 -3.74 -10.41 -0.77
CA ILE A 81 -3.34 -10.65 0.62
C ILE A 81 -3.17 -12.15 0.90
N ASP A 82 -3.99 -13.03 0.31
CA ASP A 82 -3.80 -14.48 0.43
C ASP A 82 -2.47 -14.92 -0.18
N GLN A 83 -2.11 -14.38 -1.35
CA GLN A 83 -0.82 -14.65 -1.98
C GLN A 83 0.36 -14.15 -1.13
N LEU A 84 0.26 -12.94 -0.55
CA LEU A 84 1.29 -12.40 0.33
C LEU A 84 1.40 -13.18 1.65
N ASN A 85 0.32 -13.77 2.14
CA ASN A 85 0.32 -14.58 3.36
C ASN A 85 1.21 -15.84 3.24
N LEU A 86 1.52 -16.31 2.03
CA LEU A 86 2.52 -17.35 1.80
C LEU A 86 3.92 -16.97 2.33
N TYR A 87 4.20 -15.67 2.43
CA TYR A 87 5.43 -15.11 2.99
C TYR A 87 5.28 -14.64 4.45
N ALA A 88 4.08 -14.76 5.04
CA ALA A 88 3.73 -14.22 6.35
C ALA A 88 3.71 -15.26 7.48
N SER A 89 4.46 -16.35 7.34
CA SER A 89 4.44 -17.45 8.32
C SER A 89 4.74 -16.96 9.74
N GLY A 90 3.87 -17.33 10.70
CA GLY A 90 3.95 -16.91 12.10
C GLY A 90 3.38 -15.51 12.40
N ALA A 91 3.11 -14.68 11.39
CA ALA A 91 2.49 -13.36 11.55
C ALA A 91 1.58 -13.00 10.37
N PRO A 92 0.39 -13.64 10.24
CA PRO A 92 -0.53 -13.41 9.14
C PRO A 92 -0.95 -11.94 9.00
N ILE A 93 -1.12 -11.50 7.75
CA ILE A 93 -1.55 -10.14 7.42
C ILE A 93 -2.98 -9.93 7.88
N LYS A 94 -3.22 -8.87 8.65
CA LYS A 94 -4.58 -8.47 9.08
C LYS A 94 -5.22 -7.61 8.01
N ARG A 95 -6.41 -7.98 7.55
CA ARG A 95 -7.19 -7.21 6.56
C ARG A 95 -8.08 -6.18 7.24
N ARG A 96 -8.15 -4.98 6.67
CA ARG A 96 -9.08 -3.91 7.04
C ARG A 96 -9.66 -3.33 5.76
N VAL A 97 -10.97 -3.15 5.75
CA VAL A 97 -11.69 -2.49 4.66
C VAL A 97 -12.35 -1.26 5.25
N VAL A 98 -12.26 -0.14 4.54
CA VAL A 98 -12.96 1.11 4.88
C VAL A 98 -13.89 1.49 3.74
N LYS A 99 -15.14 1.86 4.05
CA LYS A 99 -16.06 2.44 3.06
C LYS A 99 -15.60 3.86 2.79
N TYR A 100 -15.08 4.10 1.59
CA TYR A 100 -14.40 5.35 1.23
C TYR A 100 -15.12 6.17 0.16
N GLY A 101 -16.10 5.57 -0.51
CA GLY A 101 -16.85 6.21 -1.61
C GLY A 101 -17.52 7.54 -1.26
N GLU A 102 -18.05 7.68 -0.04
CA GLU A 102 -18.67 8.95 0.41
C GLU A 102 -17.63 10.08 0.46
N TYR A 103 -16.48 9.84 1.10
CA TYR A 103 -15.38 10.81 1.13
C TYR A 103 -14.88 11.16 -0.28
N LEU A 104 -14.75 10.16 -1.16
CA LEU A 104 -14.35 10.37 -2.54
C LEU A 104 -15.40 11.17 -3.32
N SER A 105 -16.69 10.99 -3.03
CA SER A 105 -17.77 11.80 -3.60
C SER A 105 -17.63 13.26 -3.17
N THR A 106 -17.37 13.53 -1.88
CA THR A 106 -17.11 14.89 -1.38
C THR A 106 -15.90 15.52 -2.08
N CYS A 107 -14.82 14.76 -2.28
CA CYS A 107 -13.65 15.25 -3.03
C CYS A 107 -13.98 15.65 -4.47
N LYS A 108 -15.02 15.06 -5.08
CA LYS A 108 -15.46 15.40 -6.44
C LYS A 108 -16.45 16.57 -6.47
N SER A 109 -17.31 16.70 -5.47
CA SER A 109 -18.36 17.71 -5.44
C SER A 109 -17.87 19.06 -4.91
N ASP A 110 -17.02 19.03 -3.89
CA ASP A 110 -16.73 20.21 -3.06
C ASP A 110 -15.35 20.81 -3.37
N ALA A 111 -14.54 20.13 -4.19
CA ALA A 111 -13.21 20.57 -4.58
C ALA A 111 -13.05 20.69 -6.10
N PRO A 112 -12.04 21.44 -6.58
CA PRO A 112 -11.73 21.49 -8.01
C PRO A 112 -11.43 20.08 -8.56
N ASP A 113 -12.08 19.70 -9.67
CA ASP A 113 -12.01 18.35 -10.27
C ASP A 113 -10.56 17.82 -10.40
N LYS A 114 -9.63 18.67 -10.85
CA LYS A 114 -8.20 18.36 -11.01
C LYS A 114 -7.52 17.86 -9.72
N MET A 115 -8.03 18.24 -8.54
CA MET A 115 -7.47 17.93 -7.21
C MET A 115 -8.01 16.61 -6.64
N THR A 116 -9.02 16.00 -7.27
CA THR A 116 -9.69 14.78 -6.77
C THR A 116 -8.69 13.70 -6.35
N CYS A 117 -7.69 13.39 -7.18
CA CYS A 117 -6.70 12.36 -6.86
C CYS A 117 -5.76 12.75 -5.70
N VAL A 118 -5.41 14.03 -5.57
CA VAL A 118 -4.54 14.52 -4.48
C VAL A 118 -5.29 14.45 -3.16
N LEU A 119 -6.54 14.91 -3.12
CA LEU A 119 -7.38 14.88 -1.91
C LEU A 119 -7.73 13.45 -1.51
N CYS A 120 -8.13 12.61 -2.48
CA CYS A 120 -8.35 11.18 -2.29
C CYS A 120 -7.11 10.50 -1.66
N LYS A 121 -5.93 10.69 -2.24
CA LYS A 121 -4.71 10.08 -1.69
C LYS A 121 -4.35 10.64 -0.32
N SER A 122 -4.56 11.93 -0.08
CA SER A 122 -4.36 12.55 1.24
C SER A 122 -5.28 11.93 2.30
N GLY A 123 -6.57 11.75 1.99
CA GLY A 123 -7.52 11.12 2.91
C GLY A 123 -7.16 9.65 3.21
N MET A 124 -6.69 8.89 2.21
CA MET A 124 -6.20 7.53 2.41
C MET A 124 -5.03 7.48 3.40
N TYR A 125 -4.06 8.39 3.29
CA TYR A 125 -2.95 8.47 4.25
C TYR A 125 -3.42 8.87 5.64
N LYS A 126 -4.32 9.85 5.77
CA LYS A 126 -4.86 10.27 7.08
C LYS A 126 -5.61 9.12 7.76
N LEU A 127 -6.43 8.34 7.03
CA LEU A 127 -7.09 7.14 7.57
C LEU A 127 -6.08 6.06 7.96
N ALA A 128 -5.08 5.80 7.12
CA ALA A 128 -4.03 4.83 7.43
C ALA A 128 -3.25 5.25 8.68
N GLY A 129 -2.99 6.55 8.87
CA GLY A 129 -2.35 7.09 10.07
C GLY A 129 -3.22 6.95 11.32
N LYS A 130 -4.52 7.27 11.24
CA LYS A 130 -5.48 7.01 12.35
C LYS A 130 -5.54 5.53 12.71
N LEU A 131 -5.56 4.65 11.70
CA LEU A 131 -5.55 3.20 11.90
C LEU A 131 -4.24 2.73 12.52
N ALA A 132 -3.10 3.31 12.10
CA ALA A 132 -1.80 2.98 12.63
C ALA A 132 -1.73 3.30 14.13
N LYS A 133 -2.17 4.49 14.54
CA LYS A 133 -2.28 4.86 15.96
C LYS A 133 -3.17 3.87 16.73
N LYS A 134 -4.37 3.58 16.23
CA LYS A 134 -5.34 2.68 16.88
C LYS A 134 -4.83 1.24 17.02
N MET A 135 -4.05 0.76 16.06
CA MET A 135 -3.54 -0.62 16.04
C MET A 135 -2.08 -0.75 16.50
N HIS A 136 -1.50 0.32 17.07
CA HIS A 136 -0.11 0.39 17.50
C HIS A 136 0.86 -0.04 16.38
N ALA A 137 0.70 0.57 15.21
CA ALA A 137 1.63 0.49 14.10
C ALA A 137 2.44 1.78 13.99
N GLU A 138 3.67 1.66 13.53
CA GLU A 138 4.70 2.70 13.60
C GLU A 138 4.89 3.44 12.27
N ALA A 139 4.33 2.94 11.17
CA ALA A 139 4.42 3.57 9.86
C ALA A 139 3.25 3.17 8.93
N VAL A 140 3.05 3.98 7.89
CA VAL A 140 2.19 3.69 6.75
C VAL A 140 3.05 3.34 5.53
N ILE A 141 2.65 2.31 4.78
CA ILE A 141 3.31 1.88 3.55
C ILE A 141 2.43 2.23 2.35
N ASP A 142 3.04 2.71 1.28
CA ASP A 142 2.39 2.86 -0.02
C ASP A 142 3.17 2.20 -1.16
N GLY A 143 2.52 2.09 -2.31
CA GLY A 143 3.12 1.63 -3.56
C GLY A 143 3.55 2.76 -4.51
N SER A 144 3.96 3.94 -4.00
CA SER A 144 4.32 5.06 -4.88
C SER A 144 5.70 4.84 -5.55
N SER A 145 5.80 5.11 -6.85
CA SER A 145 7.06 5.19 -7.62
C SER A 145 7.19 6.58 -8.29
N LEU A 146 8.33 7.24 -8.13
CA LEU A 146 8.46 8.64 -8.51
C LEU A 146 8.28 8.84 -10.03
N GLY A 147 7.34 9.70 -10.42
CA GLY A 147 7.12 10.06 -11.83
C GLY A 147 6.31 9.04 -12.65
N GLN A 148 5.78 7.98 -12.04
CA GLN A 148 5.00 6.96 -12.75
C GLN A 148 3.60 7.45 -13.15
N VAL A 149 2.94 8.23 -12.29
CA VAL A 149 1.61 8.84 -12.56
C VAL A 149 1.57 10.28 -12.05
N ALA A 150 0.59 11.06 -12.51
CA ALA A 150 0.44 12.48 -12.14
C ALA A 150 0.47 12.73 -10.64
N SER A 151 -0.17 11.88 -9.83
CA SER A 151 -0.20 12.00 -8.36
C SER A 151 1.10 11.61 -7.65
N GLN A 152 2.14 11.20 -8.39
CA GLN A 152 3.43 10.73 -7.86
C GLN A 152 4.60 11.63 -8.30
N THR A 153 4.34 12.92 -8.49
CA THR A 153 5.37 13.97 -8.61
C THR A 153 5.79 14.46 -7.22
N LEU A 154 6.97 15.06 -7.08
CA LEU A 154 7.44 15.61 -5.79
C LEU A 154 6.45 16.60 -5.13
N PRO A 155 5.85 17.57 -5.86
CA PRO A 155 4.85 18.47 -5.27
C PRO A 155 3.61 17.73 -4.77
N ASN A 156 3.15 16.72 -5.51
CA ASN A 156 1.98 15.94 -5.11
C ASN A 156 2.28 14.99 -3.95
N ILE A 157 3.49 14.43 -3.86
CA ILE A 157 3.93 13.65 -2.69
C ILE A 157 3.91 14.54 -1.45
N LEU A 158 4.40 15.78 -1.54
CA LEU A 158 4.34 16.73 -0.44
C LEU A 158 2.88 17.04 -0.05
N ALA A 159 2.04 17.39 -1.01
CA ALA A 159 0.64 17.76 -0.76
C ALA A 159 -0.21 16.61 -0.20
N THR A 160 -0.02 15.39 -0.69
CA THR A 160 -0.77 14.22 -0.22
C THR A 160 -0.36 13.78 1.19
N ARG A 161 0.89 14.03 1.59
CA ARG A 161 1.44 13.65 2.89
C ARG A 161 1.44 14.77 3.93
N GLU A 162 0.84 15.89 3.58
CA GLU A 162 0.68 17.02 4.49
C GLU A 162 -0.22 16.63 5.68
N ASP A 163 0.16 17.08 6.87
CA ASP A 163 -0.52 16.83 8.15
C ASP A 163 -0.64 15.33 8.50
N LEU A 164 0.49 14.62 8.45
CA LEU A 164 0.61 13.22 8.88
C LEU A 164 1.54 13.09 10.08
N ASP A 165 1.04 12.44 11.14
CA ASP A 165 1.80 12.18 12.37
C ASP A 165 2.56 10.85 12.37
N VAL A 166 2.57 10.13 11.25
CA VAL A 166 3.23 8.83 11.11
C VAL A 166 4.14 8.83 9.88
N PRO A 167 5.32 8.18 9.95
CA PRO A 167 6.17 7.99 8.78
C PRO A 167 5.42 7.29 7.65
N VAL A 168 5.56 7.82 6.43
CA VAL A 168 5.10 7.15 5.20
C VAL A 168 6.31 6.61 4.45
N LEU A 169 6.38 5.29 4.34
CA LEU A 169 7.46 4.59 3.64
C LEU A 169 6.99 4.20 2.24
N SER A 170 7.83 4.50 1.24
CA SER A 170 7.60 4.17 -0.17
C SER A 170 8.71 3.27 -0.69
N PRO A 171 8.63 1.95 -0.48
CA PRO A 171 9.68 1.02 -0.87
C PRO A 171 10.03 1.05 -2.37
N LEU A 172 9.11 1.52 -3.21
CA LEU A 172 9.23 1.54 -4.66
C LEU A 172 9.64 2.90 -5.23
N ILE A 173 9.91 3.90 -4.39
CA ILE A 173 10.03 5.30 -4.83
C ILE A 173 11.09 5.52 -5.91
N GLY A 174 12.16 4.71 -5.91
CA GLY A 174 13.25 4.76 -6.88
C GLY A 174 13.31 3.58 -7.85
N LEU A 175 12.29 2.71 -7.87
CA LEU A 175 12.24 1.56 -8.79
C LEU A 175 11.44 1.92 -10.04
N ASP A 176 11.88 1.41 -11.18
CA ASP A 176 11.10 1.49 -12.41
C ASP A 176 10.01 0.42 -12.49
N LYS A 177 9.10 0.57 -13.46
CA LYS A 177 7.96 -0.34 -13.63
C LYS A 177 8.39 -1.78 -13.97
N VAL A 178 9.50 -1.97 -14.68
CA VAL A 178 9.99 -3.29 -15.06
C VAL A 178 10.54 -4.01 -13.84
N GLU A 179 11.28 -3.30 -12.98
CA GLU A 179 11.77 -3.83 -11.71
C GLU A 179 10.62 -4.24 -10.78
N ILE A 180 9.61 -3.36 -10.63
CA ILE A 180 8.41 -3.65 -9.83
C ILE A 180 7.68 -4.88 -10.37
N THR A 181 7.48 -4.95 -11.69
CA THR A 181 6.81 -6.08 -12.36
C THR A 181 7.55 -7.39 -12.13
N ARG A 182 8.88 -7.40 -12.26
CA ARG A 182 9.69 -8.59 -12.00
C ARG A 182 9.54 -9.09 -10.56
N ILE A 183 9.44 -8.19 -9.59
CA ILE A 183 9.18 -8.59 -8.20
C ILE A 183 7.76 -9.15 -8.07
N ALA A 184 6.76 -8.52 -8.67
CA ALA A 184 5.37 -8.98 -8.66
C ALA A 184 5.22 -10.40 -9.24
N GLU A 185 5.91 -10.70 -10.34
CA GLU A 185 5.95 -12.03 -10.95
C GLU A 185 6.60 -13.04 -9.99
N LYS A 186 7.77 -12.67 -9.41
CA LYS A 186 8.49 -13.53 -8.46
C LYS A 186 7.65 -13.88 -7.23
N ILE A 187 6.86 -12.95 -6.71
CA ILE A 187 6.01 -13.17 -5.53
C ILE A 187 4.61 -13.70 -5.88
N GLY A 188 4.29 -13.83 -7.17
CA GLY A 188 3.02 -14.36 -7.68
C GLY A 188 1.83 -13.41 -7.57
N THR A 189 2.06 -12.11 -7.35
CA THR A 189 0.98 -11.11 -7.29
C THR A 189 0.62 -10.54 -8.66
N PHE A 190 1.50 -10.67 -9.65
CA PHE A 190 1.34 -10.05 -10.98
C PHE A 190 0.03 -10.46 -11.69
N GLU A 191 -0.26 -11.76 -11.81
CA GLU A 191 -1.46 -12.24 -12.50
C GLU A 191 -2.76 -11.86 -11.79
N ILE A 192 -2.72 -11.69 -10.46
CA ILE A 192 -3.87 -11.21 -9.70
C ILE A 192 -4.09 -9.72 -9.98
N SER A 193 -3.02 -8.92 -9.92
CA SER A 193 -3.06 -7.47 -10.17
C SER A 193 -3.39 -7.08 -11.61
N LYS A 194 -3.27 -8.01 -12.57
CA LYS A 194 -3.59 -7.77 -13.98
C LYS A 194 -5.08 -7.93 -14.30
N ARG A 195 -5.85 -8.56 -13.42
CA ARG A 195 -7.29 -8.76 -13.61
C ARG A 195 -7.97 -7.39 -13.71
N ASP A 196 -8.87 -7.26 -14.68
CA ASP A 196 -9.65 -6.05 -14.83
C ASP A 196 -10.62 -5.89 -13.66
N ASP A 197 -10.51 -4.78 -12.95
CA ASP A 197 -11.38 -4.37 -11.85
C ASP A 197 -12.17 -3.09 -12.19
N GLY A 198 -12.17 -2.70 -13.48
CA GLY A 198 -12.82 -1.50 -13.99
C GLY A 198 -12.13 -0.18 -13.62
N GLY A 199 -11.08 -0.21 -12.80
CA GLY A 199 -10.38 0.96 -12.30
C GLY A 199 -11.27 1.92 -11.50
N CYS A 200 -10.69 3.06 -11.09
CA CYS A 200 -11.44 4.09 -10.39
C CYS A 200 -12.06 5.08 -11.40
N LYS A 201 -13.39 5.16 -11.42
CA LYS A 201 -14.15 6.09 -12.29
C LYS A 201 -14.14 7.54 -11.79
N ALA A 202 -13.53 7.81 -10.63
CA ALA A 202 -13.41 9.15 -10.08
C ALA A 202 -12.25 9.97 -10.67
N VAL A 203 -11.33 9.33 -11.42
CA VAL A 203 -10.13 9.97 -11.96
C VAL A 203 -10.51 11.14 -12.88
N PRO A 204 -9.98 12.36 -12.64
CA PRO A 204 -10.30 13.53 -13.43
C PRO A 204 -9.64 13.46 -14.82
N ARG A 205 -10.21 14.20 -15.79
CA ARG A 205 -9.69 14.22 -17.16
C ARG A 205 -8.28 14.84 -17.25
N TYR A 206 -8.02 15.85 -16.42
CA TYR A 206 -6.74 16.54 -16.33
C TYR A 206 -6.28 16.57 -14.86
N PRO A 207 -5.67 15.47 -14.37
CA PRO A 207 -5.19 15.41 -13.01
C PRO A 207 -4.08 16.44 -12.76
N GLU A 208 -4.09 17.02 -11.57
CA GLU A 208 -3.04 17.95 -11.16
C GLU A 208 -1.69 17.24 -11.04
N THR A 209 -0.67 17.76 -11.72
CA THR A 209 0.71 17.24 -11.69
C THR A 209 1.64 18.03 -10.76
N LYS A 210 1.21 19.24 -10.36
CA LYS A 210 1.91 20.14 -9.46
C LYS A 210 0.89 20.79 -8.54
N ALA A 211 0.56 20.12 -7.45
CA ALA A 211 -0.33 20.66 -6.43
C ALA A 211 0.29 21.90 -5.78
N ASP A 212 -0.54 22.90 -5.55
CA ASP A 212 -0.26 24.01 -4.66
C ASP A 212 -0.64 23.59 -3.23
N LEU A 213 0.36 23.53 -2.34
CA LEU A 213 0.18 23.04 -0.98
C LEU A 213 -0.82 23.88 -0.18
N GLU A 214 -0.79 25.20 -0.36
CA GLU A 214 -1.66 26.10 0.41
C GLU A 214 -3.10 26.02 -0.08
N LEU A 215 -3.30 25.89 -1.41
CA LEU A 215 -4.62 25.61 -1.96
C LEU A 215 -5.17 24.25 -1.49
N VAL A 216 -4.32 23.23 -1.41
CA VAL A 216 -4.72 21.91 -0.89
C VAL A 216 -5.18 22.01 0.56
N LYS A 217 -4.47 22.76 1.42
CA LYS A 217 -4.89 22.98 2.81
C LYS A 217 -6.23 23.71 2.89
N GLN A 218 -6.38 24.80 2.14
CA GLN A 218 -7.62 25.57 2.10
C GLN A 218 -8.81 24.69 1.68
N VAL A 219 -8.67 23.91 0.62
CA VAL A 219 -9.72 23.02 0.14
C VAL A 219 -10.04 21.92 1.16
N LYS A 220 -9.04 21.37 1.86
CA LYS A 220 -9.27 20.40 2.95
C LYS A 220 -10.10 20.99 4.09
N GLU A 221 -9.86 22.25 4.44
CA GLU A 221 -10.63 22.99 5.45
C GLU A 221 -12.07 23.24 4.97
N ASP A 222 -12.23 23.80 3.76
CA ASP A 222 -13.54 24.12 3.19
C ASP A 222 -14.46 22.90 3.10
N MET A 223 -13.90 21.72 2.78
CA MET A 223 -14.65 20.45 2.69
C MET A 223 -14.82 19.73 4.04
N ASN A 224 -14.34 20.30 5.15
CA ASN A 224 -14.29 19.67 6.47
C ASN A 224 -13.70 18.24 6.41
N GLN A 225 -12.53 18.10 5.79
CA GLN A 225 -11.92 16.80 5.49
C GLN A 225 -11.89 15.87 6.73
N GLU A 226 -11.55 16.41 7.89
CA GLU A 226 -11.45 15.63 9.12
C GLU A 226 -12.76 14.96 9.53
N GLU A 227 -13.89 15.68 9.48
CA GLU A 227 -15.21 15.13 9.81
C GLU A 227 -15.60 14.01 8.83
N GLN A 228 -15.35 14.21 7.54
CA GLN A 228 -15.64 13.22 6.51
C GLN A 228 -14.78 11.96 6.69
N LEU A 229 -13.51 12.11 7.06
CA LEU A 229 -12.63 10.99 7.36
C LEU A 229 -13.01 10.28 8.64
N GLU A 230 -13.52 10.96 9.67
CA GLU A 230 -14.06 10.31 10.87
C GLU A 230 -15.26 9.42 10.54
N LYS A 231 -16.19 9.88 9.70
CA LYS A 231 -17.31 9.06 9.19
C LYS A 231 -16.79 7.80 8.51
N ALA A 232 -15.84 7.94 7.58
CA ALA A 232 -15.22 6.81 6.90
C ALA A 232 -14.51 5.87 7.89
N PHE A 233 -13.71 6.40 8.81
CA PHE A 233 -12.93 5.61 9.78
C PHE A 233 -13.80 4.71 10.67
N ASN A 234 -14.99 5.20 11.05
CA ASN A 234 -15.93 4.43 11.85
C ASN A 234 -16.55 3.24 11.12
N THR A 235 -16.38 3.14 9.79
CA THR A 235 -16.81 1.97 9.00
C THR A 235 -15.79 0.83 8.99
N ILE A 236 -14.58 1.04 9.54
CA ILE A 236 -13.55 0.01 9.59
C ILE A 236 -13.97 -1.09 10.56
N GLU A 237 -14.06 -2.31 10.06
CA GLU A 237 -14.26 -3.52 10.87
C GLU A 237 -12.91 -4.05 11.39
N TYR A 238 -12.88 -4.54 12.64
CA TYR A 238 -11.65 -4.97 13.34
C TYR A 238 -11.62 -6.49 13.55
#